data_AF-A0A966BR13-F1
#
_entry.id   AF-A0A966BR13-F1
#
_cell.length_a   1.000
_cell.length_b   1.000
_cell.length_c   1.000
_cell.angle_alpha   90.00
_cell.angle_beta   90.00
_cell.angle_gamma   90.00
#
_symmetry.space_group_name_H-M   'P 1'
#
loop_
_entity.id
_entity.type
_entity.pdbx_description
1 polymer ?
#
loop_
_entity_poly.entity_id
_entity_poly.type
_entity_poly.pdbx_seq_one_letter_code
_entity_poly.pdbx_strand_id
1 'polypeptide(L)' 'MMIQSSRFELVLASASPRRRVLLESLIRDFRIDPADIDESVQQHESPLSYVTRISIMKAAAVAERHPQSLIL' A
#
# COMPACT_ATOMS: atom_id res chain seq x y z
N MET A 1 0.75 -11.30 -25.37
CA MET A 1 1.85 -11.53 -24.40
C MET A 1 1.25 -11.40 -23.01
N MET A 2 0.91 -12.53 -22.38
CA MET A 2 0.34 -12.56 -21.02
C MET A 2 1.51 -12.64 -20.05
N ILE A 3 1.76 -11.56 -19.32
CA ILE A 3 2.70 -11.54 -18.21
C ILE A 3 2.19 -12.51 -17.15
N GLN A 4 3.04 -13.46 -16.78
CA GLN A 4 2.73 -14.60 -15.92
C GLN A 4 2.09 -14.16 -14.60
N SER A 5 1.02 -14.87 -14.20
CA SER A 5 0.29 -14.68 -12.96
C SER A 5 1.21 -14.85 -11.75
N SER A 6 1.42 -13.77 -10.99
CA SER A 6 2.10 -13.79 -9.70
C SER A 6 1.33 -14.67 -8.71
N ARG A 7 2.03 -15.53 -7.96
CA ARG A 7 1.48 -16.45 -6.95
C ARG A 7 0.86 -15.78 -5.72
N PHE A 8 0.81 -14.45 -5.68
CA PHE A 8 0.40 -13.67 -4.53
C PHE A 8 -0.57 -12.57 -4.99
N GLU A 9 -1.62 -12.34 -4.20
CA GLU A 9 -2.57 -11.26 -4.43
C GLU A 9 -1.90 -9.92 -4.15
N LEU A 10 -2.15 -8.92 -5.00
CA LEU A 10 -1.66 -7.56 -4.80
C LEU A 10 -2.72 -6.74 -4.06
N VAL A 11 -2.35 -6.05 -2.99
CA VAL A 11 -3.26 -5.23 -2.18
C VAL A 11 -2.70 -3.81 -2.04
N LEU A 12 -3.49 -2.81 -2.42
CA LEU A 12 -3.18 -1.40 -2.22
C LEU A 12 -3.71 -0.93 -0.85
N ALA A 13 -2.79 -0.63 0.07
CA ALA A 13 -3.01 -0.15 1.43
C ALA A 13 -3.41 1.34 1.52
N SER A 14 -3.96 1.91 0.43
CA SER A 14 -4.23 3.34 0.32
C SER A 14 -5.65 3.65 -0.15
N ALA A 15 -6.34 4.52 0.59
CA ALA A 15 -7.62 5.11 0.19
C ALA A 15 -7.49 6.21 -0.89
N SER A 16 -6.28 6.57 -1.32
CA SER A 16 -6.07 7.68 -2.26
C SER A 16 -6.58 7.33 -3.66
N PRO A 17 -7.58 8.06 -4.21
CA PRO A 17 -8.07 7.81 -5.56
C PRO A 17 -6.98 7.97 -6.62
N ARG A 18 -6.01 8.87 -6.37
CA ARG A 18 -4.87 9.08 -7.26
C ARG A 18 -3.94 7.88 -7.31
N ARG A 19 -3.66 7.23 -6.17
CA ARG A 19 -2.81 6.02 -6.13
C ARG A 19 -3.48 4.84 -6.80
N ARG A 20 -4.79 4.69 -6.61
CA ARG A 20 -5.60 3.70 -7.32
C ARG A 20 -5.48 3.87 -8.84
N VAL A 21 -5.75 5.06 -9.36
CA VAL A 21 -5.66 5.33 -10.81
C VAL A 21 -4.26 5.07 -11.36
N LEU A 22 -3.22 5.46 -10.61
CA LEU A 22 -1.84 5.19 -10.99
C LEU A 22 -1.56 3.69 -11.07
N LEU A 23 -1.96 2.91 -10.06
CA LEU A 23 -1.72 1.47 -10.06
C LEU A 23 -2.56 0.75 -11.14
N GLU A 24 -3.81 1.15 -11.37
CA GLU A 24 -4.69 0.64 -12.43
C GLU A 24 -4.08 0.80 -13.83
N SER A 25 -3.25 1.83 -14.04
CA SER A 25 -2.53 2.04 -15.31
C SER A 25 -1.44 0.99 -15.58
N LEU A 26 -0.98 0.28 -14.54
CA LEU A 26 0.09 -0.71 -14.60
C LEU A 26 -0.44 -2.14 -14.44
N ILE A 27 -1.35 -2.36 -13.49
CA ILE A 27 -1.87 -3.66 -13.08
C ILE A 27 -3.37 -3.51 -12.83
N ARG A 28 -4.19 -4.36 -13.48
CA ARG A 28 -5.65 -4.33 -13.32
C ARG A 28 -6.16 -5.20 -12.18
N ASP A 29 -5.43 -6.26 -11.85
CA ASP A 29 -5.85 -7.24 -10.84
C ASP A 29 -5.16 -6.96 -9.50
N PHE A 30 -5.80 -6.13 -8.67
CA PHE A 30 -5.39 -5.89 -7.30
C PHE A 30 -6.59 -5.54 -6.41
N ARG A 31 -6.46 -5.75 -5.10
CA ARG A 31 -7.44 -5.33 -4.09
C ARG A 31 -7.07 -3.99 -3.50
N ILE A 32 -8.07 -3.29 -2.98
CA ILE A 32 -7.87 -2.05 -2.21
C ILE A 32 -8.34 -2.30 -0.79
N ASP A 33 -7.45 -2.11 0.16
CA ASP A 33 -7.75 -2.24 1.59
C ASP A 33 -6.99 -1.15 2.35
N PRO A 34 -7.59 0.03 2.58
CA PRO A 34 -6.90 1.14 3.24
C PRO A 34 -6.46 0.78 4.67
N ALA A 35 -5.25 1.19 5.03
CA ALA A 35 -4.82 1.12 6.42
C ALA A 35 -5.49 2.23 7.25
N ASP A 36 -6.02 1.85 8.41
CA ASP A 36 -6.47 2.76 9.46
C ASP A 36 -5.32 2.93 10.47
N ILE A 37 -4.51 3.97 10.28
CA ILE A 37 -3.35 4.27 11.11
C ILE A 37 -3.29 5.76 11.45
N ASP A 38 -2.60 6.10 12.52
CA ASP A 38 -2.30 7.49 12.85
C ASP A 38 -1.21 8.05 11.92
N GLU A 39 -1.59 9.02 11.09
CA GLU A 39 -0.71 9.74 10.17
C GLU A 39 -0.18 11.05 10.75
N SER A 40 -0.31 11.28 12.06
CA SER A 40 0.24 12.47 12.71
C SER A 40 1.76 12.54 12.53
N VAL A 41 2.25 13.73 12.18
CA VAL A 41 3.68 14.04 12.06
C VAL A 41 4.28 14.07 13.45
N GLN A 42 5.38 13.35 13.66
CA GLN A 42 6.08 13.35 14.95
C GLN A 42 6.95 14.60 15.10
N GLN A 43 7.25 14.99 16.35
CA GLN A 43 8.13 16.14 16.59
C GLN A 43 9.51 15.90 15.98
N HIS A 44 10.02 16.88 15.25
CA HIS A 44 11.31 16.83 14.55
C HIS A 44 11.41 15.74 13.47
N GLU A 45 10.29 15.20 13.01
CA GLU A 45 10.27 14.21 11.93
C GLU A 45 10.53 14.89 10.58
N SER A 46 11.58 14.43 9.87
CA SER A 46 11.84 14.92 8.53
C SER A 46 10.77 14.44 7.54
N PRO A 47 10.52 15.15 6.43
CA PRO A 47 9.57 14.68 5.41
C PRO A 47 9.88 13.28 4.89
N LEU A 48 11.16 12.94 4.72
CA LEU A 48 11.58 11.61 4.26
C LEU A 48 11.31 10.53 5.32
N SER A 49 11.59 10.83 6.59
CA SER A 49 11.31 9.93 7.71
C SER A 49 9.81 9.68 7.84
N TYR A 50 9.02 10.74 7.74
CA TYR A 50 7.56 10.70 7.77
C TYR A 50 7.00 9.77 6.69
N VAL A 51 7.32 10.02 5.41
CA VAL A 51 6.76 9.21 4.33
C VAL A 51 7.21 7.76 4.40
N THR A 52 8.44 7.49 4.85
CA THR A 52 8.96 6.13 5.03
C THR A 52 8.20 5.41 6.14
N ARG A 53 8.09 6.02 7.33
CA ARG A 53 7.38 5.46 8.48
C ARG A 53 5.92 5.19 8.14
N ILE A 54 5.21 6.17 7.58
CA ILE A 54 3.79 6.03 7.24
C ILE A 54 3.58 4.95 6.18
N SER A 55 4.44 4.86 5.16
CA SER A 55 4.31 3.82 4.13
C SER A 55 4.49 2.42 4.71
N ILE A 56 5.50 2.23 5.58
CA ILE A 56 5.73 0.94 6.27
C ILE A 56 4.56 0.60 7.20
N MET A 57 4.10 1.55 8.01
CA MET A 57 2.99 1.33 8.94
C MET A 57 1.70 0.93 8.20
N LYS A 58 1.39 1.58 7.07
CA LYS A 58 0.23 1.21 6.25
C LYS A 58 0.34 -0.21 5.73
N ALA A 59 1.49 -0.55 5.15
CA ALA A 59 1.72 -1.88 4.62
C ALA A 59 1.62 -2.97 5.71
N ALA A 60 2.23 -2.72 6.88
CA ALA A 60 2.21 -3.64 8.01
C ALA A 60 0.78 -3.88 8.55
N ALA A 61 0.01 -2.80 8.76
CA ALA A 61 -1.36 -2.91 9.27
C ALA A 61 -2.30 -3.70 8.32
N VAL A 62 -2.06 -3.62 7.02
CA VAL A 62 -2.84 -4.38 6.02
C VAL A 62 -2.31 -5.80 5.87
N ALA A 63 -1.00 -6.04 6.02
CA ALA A 63 -0.40 -7.37 5.91
C ALA A 63 -0.98 -8.37 6.93
N GLU A 64 -1.38 -7.90 8.12
CA GLU A 64 -2.07 -8.73 9.12
C GLU A 64 -3.40 -9.33 8.60
N ARG A 65 -4.10 -8.61 7.70
CA ARG A 65 -5.35 -9.05 7.07
C ARG A 65 -5.13 -9.87 5.80
N HIS A 66 -3.92 -9.80 5.23
CA HIS A 66 -3.56 -10.42 3.95
C HIS A 66 -2.18 -11.11 4.01
N PRO A 67 -2.03 -12.20 4.80
CA PRO A 67 -0.74 -12.79 5.15
C PRO A 67 0.04 -13.43 3.98
N GLN A 68 -0.58 -13.61 2.82
CA GLN A 68 0.02 -14.19 1.62
C GLN A 68 -0.04 -13.23 0.42
N SER A 69 -0.14 -11.93 0.70
CA SER A 69 -0.29 -10.91 -0.33
C SER A 69 0.90 -9.98 -0.38
N LEU A 70 1.14 -9.40 -1.55
CA LEU A 70 2.04 -8.27 -1.71
C LEU A 70 1.27 -6.99 -1.40
N ILE A 71 1.75 -6.21 -0.43
CA ILE A 71 1.09 -4.97 0.00
C ILE A 71 1.84 -3.76 -0.58
N LEU A 72 1.09 -2.80 -1.14
CA LEU A 72 1.57 -1.53 -1.71
C LEU A 72 0.97 -0.31 -1.02
#